data_AF-A0A0S2TGI4-F1
#
_entry.id   AF-A0A0S2TGI4-F1
#
_cell.length_a   1.000
_cell.length_b   1.000
_cell.length_c   1.000
_cell.angle_alpha   90.00
_cell.angle_beta   90.00
_cell.angle_gamma   90.00
#
_symmetry.space_group_name_H-M   'P 1'
#
loop_
_entity.id
_entity.type
_entity.pdbx_description
1 polymer ?
#
loop_
_entity_poly.entity_id
_entity_poly.type
_entity_poly.pdbx_seq_one_letter_code
_entity_poly.pdbx_strand_id
1 'polypeptide(L)'
;MTLLALAGCSSKTMVESDLHIKGAPDWVNEGTQMLNDKDGRLFHGVGSAAPMGNESLQKSTADERARAELARVLNSYLSVASKDYSAAASSGDESVSEQSVSRQIDNLTQINLTGARIIGRWRDTRTGTLYSIAELDMKRMKETLEKAEQMSPGLRDFITRESDTLFDRIAGDDS
;
A
#
# COMPACT_ATOMS: atom_id res chain seq x y z
N MET A 1 -22.54 -46.38 7.65
CA MET A 1 -22.56 -45.11 6.90
C MET A 1 -21.90 -44.06 7.78
N THR A 2 -20.58 -43.90 7.63
CA THR A 2 -19.76 -43.04 8.49
C THR A 2 -19.75 -41.63 7.91
N LEU A 3 -20.36 -40.67 8.60
CA LEU A 3 -20.23 -39.25 8.25
C LEU A 3 -18.85 -38.77 8.72
N LEU A 4 -17.97 -38.43 7.78
CA LEU A 4 -16.80 -37.60 8.04
C LEU A 4 -17.25 -36.14 8.15
N ALA A 5 -17.15 -35.56 9.34
CA ALA A 5 -17.26 -34.12 9.53
C ALA A 5 -15.95 -33.48 9.10
N LEU A 6 -15.95 -32.79 7.96
CA LEU A 6 -14.86 -31.90 7.54
C LEU A 6 -14.97 -30.61 8.36
N ALA A 7 -14.23 -30.53 9.47
CA ALA A 7 -13.97 -29.27 10.15
C ALA A 7 -12.94 -28.48 9.30
N GLY A 8 -13.44 -27.58 8.45
CA GLY A 8 -12.60 -26.60 7.76
C GLY A 8 -12.14 -25.55 8.77
N CYS A 9 -10.93 -25.70 9.30
CA CYS A 9 -10.23 -24.60 9.97
C CYS A 9 -9.92 -23.53 8.91
N SER A 10 -10.81 -22.55 8.74
CA SER A 10 -10.42 -21.24 8.24
C SER A 10 -9.72 -20.52 9.39
N SER A 11 -8.46 -20.88 9.65
CA SER A 11 -7.58 -20.04 10.44
C SER A 11 -7.30 -18.82 9.58
N LYS A 12 -8.02 -17.72 9.83
CA LYS A 12 -7.51 -16.40 9.47
C LYS A 12 -6.11 -16.31 10.09
N THR A 13 -5.10 -16.14 9.25
CA THR A 13 -3.75 -15.91 9.73
C THR A 13 -3.77 -14.52 10.36
N MET A 14 -4.05 -14.43 11.66
CA MET A 14 -3.87 -13.18 12.38
C MET A 14 -2.37 -12.90 12.37
N VAL A 15 -1.93 -11.97 11.52
CA VAL A 15 -0.57 -11.47 11.52
C VAL A 15 -0.48 -10.47 12.67
N GLU A 16 -0.22 -10.99 13.87
CA GLU A 16 0.13 -10.18 15.02
C GLU A 16 1.48 -9.50 14.73
N SER A 17 1.58 -8.19 14.97
CA SER A 17 2.83 -7.43 14.81
C SER A 17 3.99 -8.18 15.44
N ASP A 18 5.02 -8.54 14.67
CA ASP A 18 6.18 -9.28 15.16
C ASP A 18 7.20 -8.37 15.87
N LEU A 19 7.08 -7.04 15.72
CA LEU A 19 8.04 -6.07 16.23
C LEU A 19 8.03 -5.95 17.77
N HIS A 20 6.85 -6.09 18.41
CA HIS A 20 6.66 -6.07 19.88
C HIS A 20 7.44 -4.96 20.61
N ILE A 21 7.53 -3.75 20.02
CA ILE A 21 8.28 -2.63 20.60
C ILE A 21 7.46 -2.01 21.71
N LYS A 22 7.80 -2.37 22.96
CA LYS A 22 7.13 -1.87 24.16
C LYS A 22 7.13 -0.35 24.22
N GLY A 23 5.93 0.24 24.33
CA GLY A 23 5.73 1.69 24.44
C GLY A 23 5.77 2.44 23.10
N ALA A 24 5.90 1.71 21.98
CA ALA A 24 5.71 2.28 20.67
C ALA A 24 4.21 2.47 20.37
N PRO A 25 3.84 3.50 19.60
CA PRO A 25 2.51 3.61 19.01
C PRO A 25 2.17 2.38 18.15
N ASP A 26 0.87 2.08 18.03
CA ASP A 26 0.40 0.91 17.29
C ASP A 26 0.92 0.86 15.86
N TRP A 27 0.89 1.98 15.12
CA TRP A 27 1.41 2.07 13.75
C TRP A 27 2.90 1.71 13.60
N VAL A 28 3.71 1.85 14.65
CA VAL A 28 5.12 1.43 14.62
C VAL A 28 5.21 -0.10 14.65
N ASN A 29 4.34 -0.73 15.42
CA ASN A 29 4.27 -2.18 15.56
C ASN A 29 3.58 -2.80 14.33
N GLU A 30 2.46 -2.24 13.89
CA GLU A 30 1.73 -2.69 12.69
C GLU A 30 2.55 -2.52 11.41
N GLY A 31 3.36 -1.46 11.32
CA GLY A 31 4.27 -1.25 10.19
C GLY A 31 3.55 -0.79 8.92
N THR A 32 4.10 -1.17 7.78
CA THR A 32 3.62 -0.80 6.44
C THR A 32 2.40 -1.63 6.07
N GLN A 33 1.26 -0.99 5.81
CA GLN A 33 -0.02 -1.69 5.61
C GLN A 33 -1.05 -0.87 4.82
N MET A 34 -2.12 -1.53 4.40
CA MET A 34 -3.33 -0.91 3.87
C MET A 34 -4.43 -1.00 4.94
N LEU A 35 -5.02 0.14 5.29
CA LEU A 35 -6.07 0.21 6.30
C LEU A 35 -7.40 0.66 5.68
N ASN A 36 -8.47 -0.02 6.08
CA ASN A 36 -9.83 0.46 5.87
C ASN A 36 -10.42 0.83 7.23
N ASP A 37 -10.52 2.12 7.51
CA ASP A 37 -11.06 2.64 8.75
C ASP A 37 -12.09 3.76 8.51
N LYS A 38 -12.51 4.42 9.59
CA LYS A 38 -13.47 5.54 9.53
C LYS A 38 -12.97 6.74 8.72
N ASP A 39 -11.65 6.90 8.58
CA ASP A 39 -11.00 7.99 7.87
C ASP A 39 -10.80 7.65 6.38
N GLY A 40 -10.96 6.37 6.03
CA GLY A 40 -11.16 5.89 4.66
C GLY A 40 -10.26 4.71 4.33
N ARG A 41 -9.93 4.59 3.04
CA ARG A 41 -8.98 3.61 2.53
C ARG A 41 -7.60 4.24 2.44
N LEU A 42 -6.70 3.82 3.31
CA LEU A 42 -5.40 4.44 3.54
C LEU A 42 -4.27 3.49 3.16
N PHE A 43 -3.27 4.02 2.48
CA PHE A 43 -2.00 3.34 2.25
C PHE A 43 -0.97 3.94 3.21
N HIS A 44 -0.35 3.10 4.04
CA HIS A 44 0.70 3.49 4.97
C HIS A 44 2.03 2.85 4.63
N GLY A 45 3.09 3.66 4.67
CA GLY A 45 4.47 3.19 4.63
C GLY A 45 5.20 3.60 5.90
N VAL A 46 5.83 2.64 6.58
CA VAL A 46 6.60 2.87 7.79
C VAL A 46 8.08 2.66 7.53
N GLY A 47 8.87 3.71 7.72
CA GLY A 47 10.31 3.71 7.56
C GLY A 47 11.02 4.01 8.87
N SER A 48 12.27 3.57 8.99
CA SER A 48 13.08 3.83 10.18
C SER A 48 14.52 4.18 9.85
N ALA A 49 15.18 4.92 10.75
CA ALA A 49 16.60 5.24 10.68
C ALA A 49 17.26 5.13 12.06
N ALA A 50 18.34 4.34 12.15
CA ALA A 50 19.21 4.30 13.33
C ALA A 50 19.88 5.67 13.57
N PRO A 51 20.46 5.94 14.76
CA PRO A 51 21.19 7.17 15.01
C PRO A 51 22.31 7.43 13.99
N MET A 52 22.37 8.65 13.44
CA MET A 52 23.32 9.02 12.38
C MET A 52 24.26 10.18 12.78
N GLY A 53 24.30 10.54 14.07
CA GLY A 53 25.07 11.69 14.56
C GLY A 53 24.51 13.08 14.19
N ASN A 54 23.57 13.15 13.25
CA ASN A 54 22.83 14.36 12.89
C ASN A 54 21.32 14.07 12.89
N GLU A 55 20.56 14.82 13.68
CA GLU A 55 19.11 14.59 13.83
C GLU A 55 18.33 14.93 12.56
N SER A 56 18.72 15.97 11.83
CA SER A 56 18.06 16.36 10.58
C SER A 56 18.23 15.29 9.51
N LEU A 57 19.44 14.73 9.38
CA LEU A 57 19.72 13.63 8.46
C LEU A 57 18.94 12.36 8.85
N GLN A 58 18.91 12.02 10.14
CA GLN A 58 18.14 10.87 10.60
C GLN A 58 16.64 11.02 10.28
N LYS A 59 16.08 12.23 10.47
CA LYS A 59 14.70 12.56 10.11
C LYS A 59 14.45 12.37 8.62
N SER A 60 15.26 12.97 7.76
CA SER A 60 15.08 12.84 6.31
C SER A 60 15.21 11.39 5.85
N THR A 61 16.17 10.64 6.37
CA THR A 61 16.34 9.22 6.04
C THR A 61 15.15 8.36 6.47
N ALA A 62 14.59 8.59 7.67
CA ALA A 62 13.40 7.85 8.10
C ALA A 62 12.18 8.19 7.22
N ASP A 63 12.00 9.47 6.88
CA ASP A 63 10.90 9.94 6.03
C ASP A 63 11.00 9.39 4.59
N GLU A 64 12.20 9.37 4.01
CA GLU A 64 12.45 8.81 2.68
C GLU A 64 12.17 7.31 2.63
N ARG A 65 12.58 6.57 3.68
CA ARG A 65 12.28 5.14 3.81
C ARG A 65 10.78 4.89 3.98
N ALA A 66 10.06 5.73 4.71
CA ALA A 66 8.61 5.64 4.84
C ALA A 66 7.91 5.84 3.49
N ARG A 67 8.36 6.82 2.69
CA ARG A 67 7.86 7.03 1.33
C ARG A 67 8.20 5.87 0.39
N ALA A 68 9.37 5.26 0.54
CA ALA A 68 9.76 4.09 -0.24
C ALA A 68 8.87 2.87 0.07
N GLU A 69 8.56 2.64 1.35
CA GLU A 69 7.62 1.58 1.73
C GLU A 69 6.21 1.85 1.23
N LEU A 70 5.74 3.10 1.30
CA LEU A 70 4.46 3.49 0.73
C LEU A 70 4.41 3.23 -0.79
N ALA A 71 5.50 3.55 -1.50
CA ALA A 71 5.64 3.28 -2.93
C ALA A 71 5.54 1.78 -3.23
N ARG A 72 6.17 0.94 -2.40
CA ARG A 72 6.16 -0.51 -2.55
C ARG A 72 4.74 -1.06 -2.44
N VAL A 73 3.97 -0.64 -1.43
CA VAL A 73 2.57 -1.07 -1.24
C VAL A 73 1.70 -0.58 -2.39
N LEU A 74 1.80 0.69 -2.76
CA LEU A 74 1.01 1.26 -3.85
C LEU A 74 1.29 0.55 -5.19
N ASN A 75 2.56 0.26 -5.49
CA ASN A 75 2.93 -0.47 -6.70
C ASN A 75 2.38 -1.91 -6.70
N SER A 76 2.42 -2.58 -5.55
CA SER A 76 1.82 -3.90 -5.39
C SER A 76 0.32 -3.87 -5.69
N TYR A 77 -0.41 -2.91 -5.10
CA TYR A 77 -1.82 -2.68 -5.33
C TYR A 77 -2.14 -2.43 -6.83
N LEU A 78 -1.43 -1.51 -7.48
CA LEU A 78 -1.64 -1.19 -8.90
C LEU A 78 -1.25 -2.35 -9.83
N SER A 79 -0.26 -3.15 -9.45
CA SER A 79 0.12 -4.37 -10.19
C SER A 79 -1.01 -5.41 -10.17
N VAL A 80 -1.66 -5.61 -9.03
CA VAL A 80 -2.84 -6.49 -8.95
C VAL A 80 -3.98 -5.92 -9.81
N ALA A 81 -4.26 -4.61 -9.72
CA ALA A 81 -5.29 -3.95 -10.53
C ALA A 81 -5.07 -4.16 -12.03
N SER A 82 -3.83 -4.02 -12.48
CA SER A 82 -3.46 -4.25 -13.88
C SER A 82 -3.62 -5.69 -14.32
N LYS A 83 -3.30 -6.67 -13.47
CA LYS A 83 -3.46 -8.08 -13.81
C LYS A 83 -4.93 -8.43 -14.00
N ASP A 84 -5.79 -7.92 -13.11
CA ASP A 84 -7.24 -8.11 -13.21
C ASP A 84 -7.81 -7.41 -14.45
N TYR A 85 -7.30 -6.22 -14.80
CA TYR A 85 -7.65 -5.55 -16.05
C TYR A 85 -7.28 -6.39 -17.27
N SER A 86 -6.04 -6.88 -17.37
CA SER A 86 -5.59 -7.69 -18.50
C SER A 86 -6.42 -8.98 -18.63
N ALA A 87 -6.74 -9.64 -17.52
CA ALA A 87 -7.62 -10.81 -17.51
C ALA A 87 -9.02 -10.47 -18.05
N ALA A 88 -9.63 -9.37 -17.57
CA ALA A 88 -10.94 -8.92 -18.05
C ALA A 88 -10.94 -8.48 -19.53
N ALA A 89 -9.86 -7.84 -19.99
CA ALA A 89 -9.71 -7.35 -21.36
C ALA A 89 -9.46 -8.48 -22.36
N SER A 90 -8.74 -9.55 -21.96
CA SER A 90 -8.49 -10.73 -22.81
C SER A 90 -9.76 -11.53 -23.19
N SER A 91 -10.89 -11.28 -22.52
CA SER A 91 -12.21 -11.78 -22.93
C SER A 91 -12.84 -10.96 -24.08
N GLY A 92 -12.25 -9.82 -24.43
CA GLY A 92 -12.55 -9.00 -25.60
C GLY A 92 -11.40 -9.02 -26.62
N ASP A 93 -11.67 -8.57 -27.84
CA ASP A 93 -10.73 -8.59 -28.98
C ASP A 93 -9.53 -7.62 -28.84
N GLU A 94 -9.29 -7.05 -27.66
CA GLU A 94 -8.21 -6.08 -27.40
C GLU A 94 -6.95 -6.76 -26.86
N SER A 95 -5.86 -6.68 -27.63
CA SER A 95 -4.53 -7.09 -27.14
C SER A 95 -3.94 -6.01 -26.21
N VAL A 96 -3.73 -6.38 -24.94
CA VAL A 96 -3.10 -5.51 -23.93
C VAL A 96 -1.61 -5.81 -23.85
N SER A 97 -0.76 -4.80 -24.08
CA SER A 97 0.70 -4.93 -23.92
C SER A 97 1.09 -4.79 -22.45
N GLU A 98 1.52 -5.88 -21.81
CA GLU A 98 1.98 -5.89 -20.41
C GLU A 98 3.08 -4.86 -20.13
N GLN A 99 4.03 -4.70 -21.06
CA GLN A 99 5.11 -3.74 -20.92
C GLN A 99 4.61 -2.29 -20.95
N SER A 100 3.59 -1.99 -21.77
CA SER A 100 2.96 -0.67 -21.79
C SER A 100 2.26 -0.38 -20.46
N VAL A 101 1.56 -1.39 -19.93
CA VAL A 101 0.82 -1.25 -18.67
C VAL A 101 1.77 -1.08 -17.48
N SER A 102 2.87 -1.85 -17.40
CA SER A 102 3.87 -1.68 -16.34
C SER A 102 4.43 -0.26 -16.28
N ARG A 103 4.78 0.34 -17.42
CA ARG A 103 5.28 1.72 -17.45
C ARG A 103 4.23 2.73 -16.98
N GLN A 104 2.95 2.51 -17.31
CA GLN A 104 1.86 3.36 -16.86
C GLN A 104 1.67 3.26 -15.33
N ILE A 105 1.77 2.05 -14.76
CA ILE A 105 1.72 1.83 -13.31
C ILE A 105 2.89 2.53 -12.60
N ASP A 106 4.11 2.37 -13.12
CA ASP A 106 5.30 3.00 -12.55
C ASP A 106 5.14 4.52 -12.50
N ASN A 107 4.71 5.12 -13.62
CA ASN A 107 4.44 6.56 -13.71
C ASN A 107 3.34 6.99 -12.74
N LEU A 108 2.23 6.25 -12.68
CA LEU A 108 1.13 6.56 -11.77
C LEU A 108 1.56 6.49 -10.29
N THR A 109 2.38 5.50 -9.94
CA THR A 109 2.96 5.37 -8.60
C THR A 109 3.77 6.61 -8.26
N GLN A 110 4.66 7.05 -9.15
CA GLN A 110 5.49 8.25 -8.93
C GLN A 110 4.66 9.52 -8.74
N ILE A 111 3.61 9.72 -9.55
CA ILE A 111 2.74 10.91 -9.42
C ILE A 111 2.04 10.89 -8.06
N ASN A 112 1.50 9.73 -7.65
CA ASN A 112 0.80 9.59 -6.36
C ASN A 112 1.70 9.83 -5.15
N LEU A 113 2.97 9.45 -5.21
CA LEU A 113 3.93 9.71 -4.12
C LEU A 113 4.18 11.20 -3.88
N THR A 114 3.89 12.06 -4.85
CA THR A 114 3.89 13.52 -4.65
C THR A 114 2.81 13.95 -3.65
N GLY A 115 1.68 13.23 -3.61
CA GLY A 115 0.59 13.44 -2.67
C GLY A 115 0.81 12.85 -1.28
N ALA A 116 1.83 12.00 -1.10
CA ALA A 116 2.13 11.34 0.15
C ALA A 116 2.60 12.32 1.23
N ARG A 117 2.03 12.18 2.43
CA ARG A 117 2.34 13.03 3.59
C ARG A 117 3.01 12.22 4.69
N ILE A 118 4.02 12.81 5.33
CA ILE A 118 4.49 12.29 6.61
C ILE A 118 3.53 12.74 7.70
N ILE A 119 2.80 11.80 8.29
CA ILE A 119 1.74 12.09 9.28
C ILE A 119 2.23 11.94 10.72
N GLY A 120 3.35 11.27 10.94
CA GLY A 120 3.85 10.97 12.26
C GLY A 120 5.31 10.56 12.27
N ARG A 121 5.95 10.77 13.43
CA ARG A 121 7.30 10.27 13.73
C ARG A 121 7.34 9.85 15.19
N TRP A 122 8.07 8.78 15.47
CA TRP A 122 8.28 8.28 16.84
C TRP A 122 9.72 7.84 17.03
N ARG A 123 10.29 8.11 18.19
CA ARG A 123 11.66 7.74 18.52
C ARG A 123 11.67 6.71 19.63
N ASP A 124 12.32 5.58 19.38
CA ASP A 124 12.63 4.62 20.44
C ASP A 124 13.72 5.22 21.35
N THR A 125 13.38 5.49 22.60
CA THR A 125 14.31 6.08 23.58
C THR A 125 15.41 5.11 24.01
N ARG A 126 15.22 3.79 23.81
CA ARG A 126 16.21 2.76 24.17
C ARG A 126 17.30 2.62 23.11
N THR A 127 16.94 2.69 21.83
CA THR A 127 17.88 2.48 20.71
C THR A 127 18.27 3.78 20.00
N GLY A 128 17.50 4.85 20.19
CA GLY A 128 17.63 6.09 19.44
C GLY A 128 17.11 6.02 18.00
N THR A 129 16.55 4.88 17.58
CA THR A 129 15.96 4.69 16.25
C THR A 129 14.75 5.60 16.07
N LEU A 130 14.69 6.29 14.93
CA LEU A 130 13.58 7.14 14.56
C LEU A 130 12.74 6.44 13.51
N TYR A 131 11.44 6.31 13.78
CA TYR A 131 10.42 5.80 12.87
C TYR A 131 9.61 6.96 12.30
N SER A 132 9.19 6.82 11.05
CA SER A 132 8.34 7.77 10.33
C SER A 132 7.26 7.02 9.58
N ILE A 133 6.07 7.61 9.50
CA ILE A 133 4.93 7.06 8.77
C ILE A 133 4.50 8.02 7.66
N ALA A 134 4.43 7.48 6.45
CA ALA A 134 3.92 8.14 5.26
C ALA A 134 2.51 7.62 4.94
N GLU A 135 1.62 8.51 4.54
CA GLU A 135 0.22 8.18 4.21
C GLU A 135 -0.17 8.71 2.83
N LEU A 136 -0.96 7.90 2.12
CA LEU A 136 -1.73 8.29 0.95
C LEU A 136 -3.17 7.77 1.09
N ASP A 137 -4.15 8.65 0.87
CA ASP A 137 -5.57 8.30 0.84
C ASP A 137 -5.99 7.88 -0.58
N MET A 138 -6.79 6.81 -0.70
CA MET A 138 -7.44 6.36 -1.92
C MET A 138 -8.12 7.48 -2.71
N LYS A 139 -8.76 8.45 -2.04
CA LYS A 139 -9.37 9.62 -2.68
C LYS A 139 -8.34 10.42 -3.46
N ARG A 140 -7.15 10.66 -2.90
CA ARG A 140 -6.06 11.36 -3.60
C ARG A 140 -5.55 10.55 -4.79
N MET A 141 -5.54 9.24 -4.66
CA MET A 141 -5.19 8.35 -5.77
C MET A 141 -6.17 8.47 -6.93
N LYS A 142 -7.48 8.45 -6.66
CA LYS A 142 -8.54 8.66 -7.65
C LYS A 142 -8.44 10.04 -8.32
N GLU A 143 -8.23 11.10 -7.54
CA GLU A 143 -8.01 12.46 -8.07
C GLU A 143 -6.77 12.56 -8.98
N THR A 144 -5.75 11.74 -8.70
CA THR A 144 -4.53 11.67 -9.52
C THR A 144 -4.75 10.88 -10.80
N LEU A 145 -5.49 9.77 -10.71
CA LEU A 145 -5.91 8.95 -11.84
C LEU A 145 -6.73 9.73 -12.87
N GLU A 146 -7.66 10.59 -12.40
CA GLU A 146 -8.46 11.46 -13.27
C GLU A 146 -7.59 12.39 -14.13
N LYS A 147 -6.44 12.82 -13.59
CA LYS A 147 -5.50 13.74 -14.25
C LYS A 147 -4.39 13.02 -15.02
N ALA A 148 -4.33 11.68 -14.94
CA ALA A 148 -3.29 10.88 -15.59
C ALA A 148 -3.62 10.67 -17.09
N GLU A 149 -3.54 11.74 -17.88
CA GLU A 149 -3.82 11.72 -19.33
C GLU A 149 -2.94 10.75 -20.12
N GLN A 150 -1.77 10.40 -19.58
CA GLN A 150 -0.83 9.45 -20.19
C GLN A 150 -1.25 7.99 -20.00
N MET A 151 -2.28 7.71 -19.19
CA MET A 151 -2.78 6.36 -18.95
C MET A 151 -3.88 6.01 -19.95
N SER A 152 -3.97 4.73 -20.34
CA SER A 152 -5.03 4.28 -21.23
C SER A 152 -6.41 4.50 -20.57
N PRO A 153 -7.42 4.98 -21.32
CA PRO A 153 -8.76 5.17 -20.77
C PRO A 153 -9.34 3.89 -20.17
N GLY A 154 -9.16 2.74 -20.83
CA GLY A 154 -9.66 1.44 -20.34
C GLY A 154 -9.07 1.05 -18.98
N LEU A 155 -7.75 1.19 -18.80
CA LEU A 155 -7.10 0.90 -17.52
C LEU A 155 -7.53 1.91 -16.44
N ARG A 156 -7.69 3.19 -16.80
CA ARG A 156 -8.12 4.24 -15.87
C ARG A 156 -9.53 3.99 -15.37
N ASP A 157 -10.44 3.68 -16.27
CA ASP A 157 -11.84 3.43 -15.96
C ASP A 157 -11.98 2.14 -15.15
N PHE A 158 -11.18 1.11 -15.47
CA PHE A 158 -11.10 -0.11 -14.68
C PHE A 158 -10.63 0.14 -13.26
N ILE A 159 -9.47 0.78 -13.08
CA ILE A 159 -8.92 1.05 -11.74
C ILE A 159 -9.89 1.94 -10.94
N THR A 160 -10.48 2.96 -11.57
CA THR A 160 -11.45 3.85 -10.90
C THR A 160 -12.66 3.07 -10.39
N ARG A 161 -13.23 2.21 -11.24
CA ARG A 161 -14.43 1.41 -10.94
C ARG A 161 -14.18 0.31 -9.91
N GLU A 162 -13.04 -0.37 -9.99
CA GLU A 162 -12.73 -1.52 -9.13
C GLU A 162 -11.95 -1.15 -7.86
N SER A 163 -11.45 0.08 -7.75
CA SER A 163 -10.50 0.50 -6.70
C SER A 163 -10.93 0.15 -5.27
N ASP A 164 -12.19 0.39 -4.93
CA ASP A 164 -12.69 0.18 -3.57
C ASP A 164 -12.78 -1.32 -3.25
N THR A 165 -13.37 -2.10 -4.15
CA THR A 165 -13.46 -3.56 -4.03
C THR A 165 -12.08 -4.21 -3.99
N LEU A 166 -11.18 -3.76 -4.87
CA LEU A 166 -9.81 -4.25 -4.96
C LEU A 166 -9.05 -3.95 -3.67
N PHE A 167 -9.18 -2.75 -3.14
CA PHE A 167 -8.55 -2.36 -1.90
C PHE A 167 -9.04 -3.21 -0.74
N ASP A 168 -10.36 -3.38 -0.60
CA ASP A 168 -10.93 -4.16 0.51
C ASP A 168 -10.53 -5.63 0.43
N ARG A 169 -10.42 -6.18 -0.79
CA ARG A 169 -9.90 -7.54 -1.01
C ARG A 169 -8.45 -7.65 -0.56
N ILE A 170 -7.56 -6.75 -1.03
CA ILE A 170 -6.13 -6.82 -0.70
C ILE A 170 -5.89 -6.56 0.78
N ALA A 171 -6.54 -5.54 1.36
CA ALA A 171 -6.41 -5.21 2.77
C ALA A 171 -6.99 -6.31 3.69
N GLY A 172 -8.04 -7.01 3.23
CA GLY A 172 -8.61 -8.16 3.95
C GLY A 172 -7.81 -9.46 3.82
N ASP A 173 -6.98 -9.60 2.78
CA ASP A 173 -6.06 -10.73 2.62
C ASP A 173 -4.80 -10.58 3.52
N ASP A 174 -4.47 -9.34 3.91
CA ASP A 174 -3.35 -9.00 4.82
C ASP A 174 -3.75 -9.03 6.33
N SER A 175 -5.03 -9.35 6.67
CA SER A 175 -5.59 -9.36 8.05
C SER A 175 -5.94 -10.76 8.58
#